data_AF-A0A925DYV8-F1
#
_entry.id   AF-A0A925DYV8-F1
#
_cell.length_a   1.000
_cell.length_b   1.000
_cell.length_c   1.000
_cell.angle_alpha   90.00
_cell.angle_beta   90.00
_cell.angle_gamma   90.00
#
_symmetry.space_group_name_H-M   'P 1'
#
loop_
_entity.id
_entity.type
_entity.pdbx_description
1 polymer ?
#
loop_
_entity_poly.entity_id
_entity_poly.type
_entity_poly.pdbx_seq_one_letter_code
_entity_poly.pdbx_strand_id
1 'polypeptide(L)' 'MLKNFIFNGKDKWVNGKIYDPSSGKTYSCTMKIEGLNTLEIRGYIGISLFGKTELWTRSR' A
#
# COMPACT_ATOMS: atom_id res chain seq x y z
N MET A 1 -9.10 1.68 5.48
CA MET A 1 -8.14 2.16 6.53
C MET A 1 -6.78 1.49 6.31
N LEU A 2 -5.69 2.23 6.45
CA LEU A 2 -4.31 1.76 6.23
C LEU A 2 -3.55 1.74 7.57
N LYS A 3 -2.83 0.66 7.91
CA LYS A 3 -2.09 0.54 9.19
C LYS A 3 -0.87 -0.40 9.13
N ASN A 4 -0.02 -0.33 10.16
CA ASN A 4 1.11 -1.24 10.44
C ASN A 4 2.24 -1.26 9.39
N PHE A 5 2.42 -0.14 8.69
CA PHE A 5 3.50 0.03 7.73
C PHE A 5 4.85 0.19 8.44
N ILE A 6 5.86 -0.56 7.98
CA ILE A 6 7.25 -0.46 8.44
C ILE A 6 8.09 0.10 7.31
N PHE A 7 8.76 1.23 7.54
CA PHE A 7 9.67 1.81 6.58
C PHE A 7 10.95 0.97 6.47
N ASN A 8 11.39 0.68 5.25
CA ASN A 8 12.58 -0.14 5.00
C ASN A 8 13.90 0.64 5.01
N GLY A 9 13.88 1.94 5.31
CA GLY A 9 15.05 2.81 5.29
C GLY A 9 15.39 3.41 3.93
N LYS A 10 14.58 3.18 2.89
CA LYS A 10 14.79 3.70 1.53
C LYS A 10 13.55 4.43 1.00
N ASP A 11 12.72 3.71 0.25
CA ASP A 11 11.61 4.25 -0.53
C ASP A 11 10.32 3.45 -0.33
N LYS A 12 10.33 2.45 0.56
CA LYS A 12 9.22 1.51 0.71
C LYS A 12 8.76 1.37 2.14
N TRP A 13 7.45 1.14 2.25
CA TRP A 13 6.82 0.65 3.46
C TRP A 13 6.26 -0.75 3.21
N VAL A 14 6.57 -1.65 4.13
CA VAL A 14 6.20 -3.07 4.06
C VAL A 14 5.35 -3.47 5.26
N ASN A 15 4.79 -4.68 5.23
CA ASN A 15 3.94 -5.26 6.29
C ASN A 15 2.66 -4.49 6.60
N GLY A 16 2.29 -3.54 5.75
CA GLY A 16 1.06 -2.79 5.87
C GLY A 16 -0.18 -3.66 5.72
N LYS A 17 -1.28 -3.13 6.25
CA LYS A 17 -2.62 -3.72 6.13
C LYS A 17 -3.59 -2.67 5.62
N ILE A 18 -4.45 -3.07 4.69
CA ILE A 18 -5.55 -2.25 4.18
C ILE A 18 -6.88 -2.92 4.49
N TYR A 19 -7.74 -2.20 5.22
CA TYR A 19 -9.13 -2.56 5.44
C TYR A 19 -10.01 -1.96 4.35
N ASP A 20 -10.75 -2.82 3.66
CA ASP A 20 -11.77 -2.46 2.67
C ASP A 20 -13.16 -2.51 3.33
N PRO A 21 -13.82 -1.35 3.52
CA PRO A 21 -15.14 -1.30 4.15
C PRO A 21 -16.24 -1.93 3.29
N SER A 22 -16.07 -1.99 1.97
CA SER A 22 -17.07 -2.55 1.06
C SER A 22 -17.18 -4.07 1.21
N SER A 23 -16.05 -4.74 1.45
CA SER A 23 -16.01 -6.19 1.65
C SER A 23 -15.86 -6.64 3.12
N GLY A 24 -15.55 -5.72 4.03
CA GLY A 24 -15.27 -6.02 5.44
C GLY A 24 -13.95 -6.77 5.67
N LYS A 25 -13.10 -6.91 4.65
CA LYS A 25 -11.87 -7.70 4.68
C LYS A 25 -10.63 -6.82 4.86
N THR A 26 -9.60 -7.43 5.44
CA THR A 26 -8.27 -6.81 5.57
C THR A 26 -7.25 -7.55 4.71
N TYR A 27 -6.52 -6.80 3.90
CA TYR A 27 -5.53 -7.31 2.95
C TYR A 27 -4.11 -6.87 3.32
N SER A 28 -3.10 -7.59 2.84
CA SER A 28 -1.71 -7.16 2.95
C SER A 28 -1.44 -6.00 2.00
N CYS A 29 -0.58 -5.08 2.40
CA CYS A 29 -0.32 -3.86 1.65
C CYS A 29 1.14 -3.43 1.75
N THR A 30 1.68 -2.93 0.64
CA THR A 30 2.98 -2.27 0.56
C THR A 30 2.83 -0.92 -0.09
N MET A 31 3.70 0.03 0.27
CA MET A 31 3.79 1.33 -0.38
C MET A 31 5.21 1.57 -0.89
N LYS A 32 5.32 2.34 -1.97
CA LYS A 32 6.59 2.76 -2.54
C LYS A 32 6.49 4.19 -3.06
N ILE A 33 7.49 5.04 -2.80
CA ILE A 33 7.60 6.32 -3.49
C ILE A 33 8.04 6.08 -4.93
N GLU A 34 7.29 6.66 -5.87
CA GLU A 34 7.61 6.69 -7.28
C GLU A 34 7.84 8.14 -7.72
N GLY A 35 9.09 8.48 -8.03
CA GLY A 35 9.47 9.86 -8.36
C GLY A 35 9.30 10.82 -7.17
N LEU A 36 8.99 12.09 -7.46
CA LEU A 36 8.95 13.15 -6.43
C LEU A 36 7.59 13.30 -5.73
N ASN A 37 6.50 12.93 -6.39
CA ASN A 37 5.15 13.27 -5.94
C ASN A 37 4.14 12.11 -6.05
N THR A 38 4.59 10.90 -6.36
CA THR A 38 3.69 9.75 -6.51
C THR A 38 3.99 8.71 -5.46
N LEU A 39 2.94 8.19 -4.85
CA LEU A 39 2.98 7.06 -3.93
C LEU A 39 2.24 5.89 -4.58
N GLU A 40 2.96 4.83 -4.87
CA GLU A 40 2.38 3.56 -5.30
C GLU A 40 1.92 2.78 -4.07
N ILE A 41 0.66 2.36 -4.06
CA ILE A 41 0.06 1.55 -2.99
C ILE A 41 -0.41 0.24 -3.60
N ARG A 42 0.13 -0.89 -3.14
CA ARG A 42 -0.26 -2.21 -3.61
C ARG A 42 -0.89 -3.03 -2.51
N GLY A 43 -2.17 -3.39 -2.67
CA GLY A 43 -2.90 -4.30 -1.78
C GLY A 43 -3.03 -5.69 -2.40
N TYR A 44 -2.83 -6.76 -1.64
CA TYR A 44 -2.84 -8.14 -2.13
C TYR A 44 -3.29 -9.17 -1.08
N ILE A 45 -3.73 -10.34 -1.57
CA ILE A 45 -4.18 -11.48 -0.76
C ILE A 45 -3.17 -12.63 -0.91
N GLY A 46 -2.56 -13.06 0.20
CA GLY A 46 -1.52 -14.10 0.15
C GLY A 46 -0.24 -13.57 -0.48
N ILE A 47 0.06 -13.97 -1.72
CA ILE A 47 1.23 -13.50 -2.47
C ILE A 47 0.95 -12.18 -3.19
N SER A 48 1.97 -11.33 -3.33
CA SER A 48 1.83 -9.97 -3.90
C SER A 48 1.43 -9.93 -5.39
N LEU A 49 1.47 -11.07 -6.09
CA LEU A 49 1.00 -11.19 -7.47
C LEU A 49 -0.52 -10.96 -7.60
N PHE A 50 -1.32 -11.43 -6.64
CA PHE A 50 -2.78 -11.33 -6.67
C PHE A 50 -3.24 -10.12 -5.85
N GLY A 51 -3.30 -8.97 -6.52
CA GLY A 51 -3.60 -7.70 -5.87
C GLY A 51 -3.95 -6.57 -6.83
N LYS A 52 -4.20 -5.40 -6.27
CA LYS A 52 -4.43 -4.15 -7.00
C LYS A 52 -3.37 -3.13 -6.60
N THR A 53 -2.99 -2.30 -7.57
CA THR A 53 -2.11 -1.15 -7.36
C THR A 53 -2.93 0.13 -7.59
N GLU A 54 -2.79 1.09 -6.68
CA GLU A 54 -3.26 2.46 -6.83
C GLU A 54 -2.08 3.43 -6.80
N LEU A 55 -2.19 4.50 -7.57
CA LEU A 55 -1.23 5.60 -7.57
C LEU A 55 -1.87 6.81 -6.91
N TRP A 56 -1.25 7.29 -5.85
CA TRP A 56 -1.67 8.50 -5.15
C TRP A 56 -0.70 9.63 -5.46
N THR A 57 -1.24 10.73 -5.96
CA THR A 57 -0.47 11.96 -6.16
C THR A 57 -0.50 12.78 -4.88
N ARG A 58 0.65 13.32 -4.49
CA ARG A 58 0.77 14.22 -3.34
C ARG A 58 -0.20 15.39 -3.50
N SER A 59 -1.14 15.53 -2.55
CA SER A 59 -1.97 16.73 -2.48
C SER A 59 -1.10 17.93 -2.13
N ARG A 60 -1.43 19.08 -2.74
CA ARG A 60 -0.86 20.37 -2.35
C ARG A 60 -1.48 20.87 -1.06
#